data_AF-A0A2L0B4I7-F1
#
_entry.id   AF-A0A2L0B4I7-F1
#
_cell.length_a   1.000
_cell.length_b   1.000
_cell.length_c   1.000
_cell.angle_alpha   90.00
_cell.angle_beta   90.00
_cell.angle_gamma   90.00
#
_symmetry.space_group_name_H-M   'P 1'
#
loop_
_entity.id
_entity.type
_entity.pdbx_description
1 polymer ?
#
loop_
_entity_poly.entity_id
_entity_poly.type
_entity_poly.pdbx_seq_one_letter_code
_entity_poly.pdbx_strand_id
1 'polypeptide(L)'
;KQAIGILTNVLENTNQEPMVRHEAAEALGAIGSPESLSILEKYLKDPVIEVAETCELALERVKWLSSGEDSNELSSNPYNSIDPAPPLKNSNVDELRKILLDDNSSLFLRYRAMFALRNMRTNDAVLSLCEALNHGSALFKHEIAFVLGQLQSDCSVPFLSRSLEDCAENE
;
A
#
# COMPACT_ATOMS: atom_id res chain seq x y z
N LYS A 1 -18.83 -6.81 8.21
CA LYS A 1 -19.55 -7.19 6.97
C LYS A 1 -20.66 -6.24 6.55
N GLN A 2 -21.39 -5.57 7.46
CA GLN A 2 -22.45 -4.61 7.08
C GLN A 2 -21.96 -3.42 6.21
N ALA A 3 -20.69 -3.03 6.33
CA ALA A 3 -20.10 -1.94 5.55
C ALA A 3 -19.83 -2.29 4.07
N ILE A 4 -19.75 -3.57 3.69
CA ILE A 4 -19.33 -3.99 2.35
C ILE A 4 -20.22 -3.38 1.28
N GLY A 5 -21.55 -3.44 1.44
CA GLY A 5 -22.49 -2.87 0.46
C GLY A 5 -22.34 -1.34 0.30
N ILE A 6 -22.02 -0.62 1.38
CA ILE A 6 -21.80 0.83 1.32
C ILE A 6 -20.49 1.14 0.59
N LEU A 7 -19.41 0.43 0.94
CA LEU A 7 -18.10 0.61 0.32
C LEU A 7 -18.13 0.25 -1.18
N THR A 8 -18.83 -0.81 -1.55
CA THR A 8 -19.12 -1.16 -2.96
C THR A 8 -19.78 0.02 -3.68
N ASN A 9 -20.86 0.57 -3.11
CA ASN A 9 -21.55 1.71 -3.73
C ASN A 9 -20.65 2.95 -3.89
N VAL A 10 -19.73 3.19 -2.94
CA VAL A 10 -18.76 4.29 -3.03
C VAL A 10 -17.74 4.04 -4.13
N LEU A 11 -17.15 2.84 -4.19
CA LEU A 11 -16.18 2.46 -5.23
C LEU A 11 -16.79 2.55 -6.64
N GLU A 12 -18.06 2.18 -6.80
CA GLU A 12 -18.78 2.21 -8.07
C GLU A 12 -19.16 3.60 -8.56
N ASN A 13 -19.27 4.57 -7.67
CA ASN A 13 -19.73 5.90 -8.00
C ASN A 13 -18.63 6.71 -8.69
N THR A 14 -18.62 6.73 -10.03
CA THR A 14 -17.65 7.50 -10.81
C THR A 14 -17.82 9.02 -10.72
N ASN A 15 -18.90 9.51 -10.10
CA ASN A 15 -19.05 10.93 -9.77
C ASN A 15 -18.44 11.28 -8.41
N GLN A 16 -17.92 10.29 -7.68
CA GLN A 16 -17.22 10.51 -6.42
C GLN A 16 -15.74 10.79 -6.67
N GLU A 17 -15.14 11.58 -5.77
CA GLU A 17 -13.72 11.88 -5.79
C GLU A 17 -12.86 10.60 -5.84
N PRO A 18 -11.85 10.53 -6.74
CA PRO A 18 -10.89 9.44 -6.85
C PRO A 18 -10.38 8.91 -5.51
N MET A 19 -9.94 9.81 -4.63
CA MET A 19 -9.38 9.47 -3.32
C MET A 19 -10.39 8.72 -2.44
N VAL A 20 -11.67 9.11 -2.47
CA VAL A 20 -12.71 8.45 -1.66
C VAL A 20 -13.03 7.05 -2.20
N ARG A 21 -12.91 6.85 -3.52
CA ARG A 21 -13.08 5.54 -4.15
C ARG A 21 -11.89 4.62 -3.81
N HIS A 22 -10.67 5.15 -3.84
CA HIS A 22 -9.46 4.48 -3.39
C HIS A 22 -9.62 3.97 -1.95
N GLU A 23 -9.99 4.84 -1.02
CA GLU A 23 -10.22 4.48 0.40
C GLU A 23 -11.31 3.40 0.56
N ALA A 24 -12.34 3.43 -0.28
CA ALA A 24 -13.37 2.39 -0.27
C ALA A 24 -12.83 1.03 -0.72
N ALA A 25 -11.98 1.00 -1.76
CA ALA A 25 -11.32 -0.22 -2.21
C ALA A 25 -10.33 -0.77 -1.15
N GLU A 26 -9.55 0.11 -0.53
CA GLU A 26 -8.64 -0.28 0.55
C GLU A 26 -9.40 -0.86 1.75
N ALA A 27 -10.48 -0.22 2.18
CA ALA A 27 -11.33 -0.70 3.26
C ALA A 27 -11.95 -2.08 2.94
N LEU A 28 -12.35 -2.33 1.69
CA LEU A 28 -12.81 -3.66 1.26
C LEU A 28 -11.70 -4.71 1.37
N GLY A 29 -10.47 -4.36 0.97
CA GLY A 29 -9.29 -5.21 1.14
C GLY A 29 -8.96 -5.49 2.61
N ALA A 30 -9.02 -4.47 3.46
CA ALA A 30 -8.80 -4.58 4.91
C ALA A 30 -9.86 -5.45 5.61
N ILE A 31 -11.13 -5.39 5.17
CA ILE A 31 -12.19 -6.30 5.62
C ILE A 31 -11.87 -7.75 5.25
N GLY A 32 -11.20 -7.97 4.11
CA GLY A 32 -10.71 -9.30 3.72
C GLY A 32 -11.82 -10.30 3.32
N SER A 33 -13.02 -9.83 3.02
CA SER A 33 -14.16 -10.72 2.69
C SER A 33 -14.11 -11.14 1.22
N PRO A 34 -14.22 -12.45 0.90
CA PRO A 34 -14.34 -12.93 -0.48
C PRO A 34 -15.54 -12.35 -1.25
N GLU A 35 -16.55 -11.85 -0.54
CA GLU A 35 -17.70 -11.14 -1.11
C GLU A 35 -17.29 -9.89 -1.92
N SER A 36 -16.11 -9.33 -1.66
CA SER A 36 -15.59 -8.13 -2.33
C SER A 36 -14.78 -8.45 -3.59
N LEU A 37 -14.46 -9.72 -3.87
CA LEU A 37 -13.58 -10.09 -4.99
C LEU A 37 -14.12 -9.60 -6.33
N SER A 38 -15.41 -9.81 -6.60
CA SER A 38 -16.04 -9.45 -7.87
C SER A 38 -16.01 -7.94 -8.11
N ILE A 39 -16.20 -7.12 -7.07
CA ILE A 39 -16.16 -5.68 -7.22
C ILE A 39 -14.74 -5.16 -7.40
N LEU A 40 -13.77 -5.69 -6.65
CA LEU A 40 -12.36 -5.33 -6.81
C LEU A 40 -11.85 -5.71 -8.20
N GLU A 41 -12.20 -6.90 -8.71
CA GLU A 41 -11.85 -7.34 -10.07
C GLU A 41 -12.43 -6.45 -11.16
N LYS A 42 -13.66 -5.95 -10.98
CA LYS A 42 -14.33 -5.04 -11.93
C LYS A 42 -13.54 -3.74 -12.14
N TYR A 43 -12.84 -3.26 -11.11
CA TYR A 43 -12.15 -1.97 -11.11
C TYR A 43 -10.62 -2.06 -11.24
N LEU A 44 -10.07 -3.24 -11.54
CA LEU A 44 -8.63 -3.41 -11.86
C LEU A 44 -8.14 -2.58 -13.07
N LYS A 45 -9.06 -2.07 -13.88
CA LYS A 45 -8.77 -1.23 -15.05
C LYS A 45 -9.52 0.10 -14.98
N ASP A 46 -9.78 0.59 -13.77
CA ASP A 46 -10.35 1.93 -13.59
C ASP A 46 -9.48 2.97 -14.33
N PRO A 47 -10.09 3.99 -14.98
CA PRO A 47 -9.32 5.05 -15.62
C PRO A 47 -8.48 5.87 -14.64
N VAL A 48 -8.83 5.86 -13.35
CA VAL A 48 -8.04 6.46 -12.28
C VAL A 48 -7.07 5.41 -11.75
N ILE A 49 -5.77 5.66 -11.95
CA ILE A 49 -4.73 4.67 -11.64
C ILE A 49 -4.68 4.31 -10.16
N GLU A 50 -4.87 5.27 -9.27
CA GLU A 50 -4.89 5.06 -7.82
C GLU A 50 -6.01 4.09 -7.41
N VAL A 51 -7.18 4.20 -8.03
CA VAL A 51 -8.30 3.29 -7.77
C VAL A 51 -7.99 1.89 -8.30
N ALA A 52 -7.42 1.80 -9.50
CA ALA A 52 -7.07 0.51 -10.13
C ALA A 52 -6.00 -0.23 -9.32
N GLU A 53 -4.92 0.45 -8.95
CA GLU A 53 -3.82 -0.11 -8.16
C GLU A 53 -4.26 -0.52 -6.75
N THR A 54 -5.12 0.26 -6.11
CA THR A 54 -5.69 -0.14 -4.80
C THR A 54 -6.61 -1.33 -4.92
N CYS A 55 -7.40 -1.44 -6.00
CA CYS A 55 -8.19 -2.64 -6.26
C CYS A 55 -7.29 -3.87 -6.46
N GLU A 56 -6.14 -3.73 -7.13
CA GLU A 56 -5.14 -4.80 -7.27
C GLU A 56 -4.63 -5.25 -5.89
N LEU A 57 -4.15 -4.30 -5.07
CA LEU A 57 -3.64 -4.60 -3.72
C LEU A 57 -4.70 -5.26 -2.83
N ALA A 58 -5.92 -4.70 -2.79
CA ALA A 58 -7.02 -5.24 -2.03
C ALA A 58 -7.42 -6.64 -2.50
N LEU A 59 -7.41 -6.89 -3.81
CA LEU A 59 -7.71 -8.20 -4.39
C LEU A 59 -6.68 -9.25 -3.99
N GLU A 60 -5.39 -8.95 -4.18
CA GLU A 60 -4.28 -9.84 -3.80
C GLU A 60 -4.31 -10.12 -2.30
N ARG A 61 -4.60 -9.10 -1.49
CA ARG A 61 -4.75 -9.24 -0.05
C ARG A 61 -5.89 -10.19 0.35
N VAL A 62 -7.06 -10.07 -0.27
CA VAL A 62 -8.22 -10.95 0.02
C VAL A 62 -7.91 -12.39 -0.41
N LYS A 63 -7.26 -12.57 -1.57
CA LYS A 63 -6.81 -13.88 -2.05
C LYS A 63 -5.79 -14.52 -1.11
N TRP A 64 -4.81 -13.74 -0.65
CA TRP A 64 -3.80 -14.16 0.31
C TRP A 64 -4.42 -14.61 1.65
N LEU A 65 -5.39 -13.87 2.18
CA LEU A 65 -6.12 -14.31 3.39
C LEU A 65 -6.88 -15.62 3.17
N SER A 66 -7.38 -15.83 1.95
CA SER A 66 -8.17 -17.01 1.60
C SER A 66 -7.30 -18.25 1.32
N SER A 67 -6.01 -18.09 1.04
CA SER A 67 -5.08 -19.20 0.74
C SER A 67 -4.67 -19.99 1.99
N GLY A 68 -5.06 -19.55 3.18
CA GLY A 68 -4.66 -20.16 4.45
C GLY A 68 -3.24 -19.80 4.88
N GLU A 69 -2.64 -18.78 4.27
CA GLU A 69 -1.41 -18.17 4.77
C GLU A 69 -1.65 -17.51 6.14
N ASP A 70 -0.61 -17.47 6.97
CA ASP A 70 -0.74 -17.14 8.39
C ASP A 70 -1.15 -15.68 8.60
N SER A 71 -2.45 -15.44 8.78
CA SER A 71 -3.01 -14.11 9.05
C SER A 71 -2.37 -13.37 10.23
N ASN A 72 -1.61 -14.05 11.10
CA ASN A 72 -0.82 -13.42 12.14
C ASN A 72 0.30 -12.52 11.59
N GLU A 73 0.74 -12.72 10.35
CA GLU A 73 1.77 -11.89 9.71
C GLU A 73 1.28 -10.45 9.48
N LEU A 74 -0.03 -10.25 9.27
CA LEU A 74 -0.63 -8.92 9.14
C LEU A 74 -0.86 -8.26 10.50
N SER A 75 -1.19 -9.04 11.53
CA SER A 75 -1.52 -8.53 12.87
C SER A 75 -0.30 -8.30 13.77
N SER A 76 0.87 -8.80 13.39
CA SER A 76 2.10 -8.70 14.19
C SER A 76 2.96 -7.46 13.89
N ASN A 77 2.46 -6.52 13.08
CA ASN A 77 3.23 -5.32 12.77
C ASN A 77 3.34 -4.38 14.01
N PRO A 78 4.45 -3.66 14.19
CA PRO A 78 4.67 -2.81 15.38
C PRO A 78 3.75 -1.59 15.52
N TYR A 79 2.90 -1.32 14.52
CA TYR A 79 2.13 -0.08 14.38
C TYR A 79 0.62 -0.28 14.53
N ASN A 80 0.16 -1.52 14.74
CA ASN A 80 -1.25 -1.90 14.83
C ASN A 80 -2.09 -1.42 13.63
N SER A 81 -1.48 -1.24 12.46
CA SER A 81 -2.18 -0.94 11.21
C SER A 81 -2.72 -2.21 10.56
N ILE A 82 -3.72 -2.07 9.69
CA ILE A 82 -4.12 -3.14 8.78
C ILE A 82 -3.44 -2.89 7.45
N ASP A 83 -2.27 -3.49 7.27
CA ASP A 83 -1.48 -3.25 6.07
C ASP A 83 -2.16 -3.84 4.80
N PRO A 84 -2.07 -3.16 3.64
CA PRO A 84 -2.53 -3.68 2.35
C PRO A 84 -1.82 -4.96 1.89
N ALA A 85 -0.61 -5.24 2.40
CA ALA A 85 0.13 -6.46 2.08
C ALA A 85 0.90 -6.98 3.31
N PRO A 86 1.10 -8.30 3.45
CA PRO A 86 1.93 -8.87 4.51
C PRO A 86 3.42 -8.59 4.24
N PRO A 87 4.25 -8.37 5.27
CA PRO A 87 5.68 -8.17 5.06
C PRO A 87 6.35 -9.41 4.43
N LEU A 88 7.41 -9.21 3.64
CA LEU A 88 8.28 -10.31 3.23
C LEU A 88 9.02 -10.89 4.45
N LYS A 89 9.20 -12.22 4.47
CA LYS A 89 10.05 -12.93 5.44
C LYS A 89 11.53 -12.82 5.06
N ASN A 90 12.01 -11.59 4.92
CA ASN A 90 13.39 -11.27 4.61
C ASN A 90 13.85 -10.17 5.57
N SER A 91 15.07 -10.28 6.08
CA SER A 91 15.71 -9.28 6.94
C SER A 91 16.94 -8.63 6.29
N ASN A 92 17.21 -8.92 5.01
CA ASN A 92 18.28 -8.31 4.25
C ASN A 92 17.80 -7.00 3.59
N VAL A 93 18.30 -5.87 4.09
CA VAL A 93 17.92 -4.53 3.61
C VAL A 93 18.22 -4.36 2.13
N ASP A 94 19.36 -4.84 1.63
CA ASP A 94 19.76 -4.64 0.23
C ASP A 94 18.85 -5.39 -0.74
N GLU A 95 18.43 -6.60 -0.38
CA GLU A 95 17.49 -7.39 -1.20
C GLU A 95 16.10 -6.76 -1.19
N LEU A 96 15.62 -6.35 -0.03
CA LEU A 96 14.33 -5.67 0.11
C LEU A 96 14.32 -4.33 -0.63
N ARG A 97 15.40 -3.55 -0.56
CA ARG A 97 15.56 -2.29 -1.29
C ARG A 97 15.53 -2.51 -2.80
N LYS A 98 16.18 -3.56 -3.32
CA LYS A 98 16.12 -3.88 -4.75
C LYS A 98 14.69 -4.16 -5.22
N ILE A 99 13.91 -4.88 -4.42
CA ILE A 99 12.49 -5.13 -4.72
C ILE A 99 11.68 -3.84 -4.64
N LEU A 100 11.87 -3.06 -3.58
CA LEU A 100 11.13 -1.81 -3.33
C LEU A 100 11.26 -0.81 -4.50
N LEU A 101 12.48 -0.69 -5.05
CA LEU A 101 12.84 0.29 -6.08
C LEU A 101 12.67 -0.24 -7.52
N ASP A 102 12.27 -1.50 -7.71
CA ASP A 102 12.07 -2.07 -9.04
C ASP A 102 10.66 -1.75 -9.57
N ASP A 103 10.57 -0.78 -10.47
CA ASP A 103 9.30 -0.39 -11.10
C ASP A 103 8.71 -1.47 -12.04
N ASN A 104 9.43 -2.56 -12.30
CA ASN A 104 8.91 -3.72 -13.04
C ASN A 104 8.35 -4.81 -12.11
N SER A 105 8.59 -4.72 -10.81
CA SER A 105 8.02 -5.65 -9.82
C SER A 105 6.55 -5.33 -9.57
N SER A 106 5.75 -6.35 -9.24
CA SER A 106 4.34 -6.13 -8.93
C SER A 106 4.16 -5.23 -7.72
N LEU A 107 3.10 -4.42 -7.73
CA LEU A 107 2.83 -3.47 -6.65
C LEU A 107 2.70 -4.18 -5.30
N PHE A 108 2.00 -5.33 -5.29
CA PHE A 108 1.89 -6.16 -4.10
C PHE A 108 3.27 -6.56 -3.56
N LEU A 109 4.18 -7.08 -4.40
CA LEU A 109 5.52 -7.47 -3.96
C LEU A 109 6.33 -6.29 -3.39
N ARG A 110 6.22 -5.11 -4.01
CA ARG A 110 6.87 -3.88 -3.53
C ARG A 110 6.32 -3.46 -2.16
N TYR A 111 5.00 -3.52 -1.95
CA TYR A 111 4.37 -3.27 -0.64
C TYR A 111 4.84 -4.28 0.42
N ARG A 112 4.98 -5.57 0.07
CA ARG A 112 5.53 -6.57 1.00
C ARG A 112 6.97 -6.25 1.42
N ALA A 113 7.80 -5.75 0.49
CA ALA A 113 9.15 -5.30 0.80
C ALA A 113 9.14 -4.02 1.66
N MET A 114 8.25 -3.07 1.36
CA MET A 114 8.03 -1.85 2.12
C MET A 114 7.72 -2.13 3.59
N PHE A 115 6.75 -3.00 3.86
CA PHE A 115 6.37 -3.34 5.24
C PHE A 115 7.43 -4.15 5.97
N ALA A 116 8.20 -4.99 5.27
CA ALA A 116 9.36 -5.65 5.85
C ALA A 116 10.40 -4.60 6.32
N LEU A 117 10.77 -3.65 5.46
CA LEU A 117 11.70 -2.56 5.79
C LEU A 117 11.19 -1.69 6.94
N ARG A 118 9.90 -1.30 6.91
CA ARG A 118 9.28 -0.56 8.01
C ARG A 118 9.43 -1.28 9.33
N ASN A 119 9.11 -2.58 9.36
CA ASN A 119 9.12 -3.35 10.59
C ASN A 119 10.53 -3.50 11.19
N MET A 120 11.59 -3.37 10.38
CA MET A 120 12.99 -3.42 10.84
C MET A 120 13.39 -2.19 11.68
N ARG A 121 12.89 -1.00 11.35
CA ARG A 121 13.15 0.27 12.07
C ARG A 121 14.64 0.62 12.21
N THR A 122 15.49 0.13 11.30
CA THR A 122 16.91 0.50 11.24
C THR A 122 17.11 1.70 10.32
N ASN A 123 18.20 2.46 10.52
CA ASN A 123 18.49 3.62 9.69
C ASN A 123 18.61 3.25 8.20
N ASP A 124 19.26 2.13 7.86
CA ASP A 124 19.42 1.70 6.46
C ASP A 124 18.06 1.34 5.82
N ALA A 125 17.15 0.76 6.59
CA ALA A 125 15.80 0.48 6.11
C ALA A 125 14.99 1.77 5.90
N VAL A 126 15.10 2.73 6.83
CA VAL A 126 14.46 4.05 6.69
C VAL A 126 15.01 4.78 5.47
N LEU A 127 16.32 4.78 5.24
CA LEU A 127 16.94 5.40 4.06
C LEU A 127 16.47 4.74 2.75
N SER A 128 16.30 3.42 2.74
CA SER A 128 15.73 2.70 1.59
C SER A 128 14.30 3.14 1.29
N LEU A 129 13.47 3.33 2.33
CA LEU A 129 12.12 3.87 2.20
C LEU A 129 12.11 5.34 1.73
N CYS A 130 13.03 6.17 2.25
CA CYS A 130 13.17 7.56 1.82
C CYS A 130 13.50 7.68 0.33
N GLU A 131 14.36 6.80 -0.19
CA GLU A 131 14.70 6.78 -1.61
C GLU A 131 13.48 6.45 -2.49
N ALA A 132 12.63 5.54 -2.02
CA ALA A 132 11.43 5.11 -2.73
C ALA A 132 10.36 6.21 -2.93
N LEU A 133 10.47 7.36 -2.24
CA LEU A 133 9.67 8.56 -2.54
C LEU A 133 9.89 9.10 -3.96
N ASN A 134 10.93 8.65 -4.68
CA ASN A 134 11.22 9.05 -6.06
C ASN A 134 10.87 7.96 -7.10
N HIS A 135 10.13 6.93 -6.70
CA HIS A 135 9.83 5.76 -7.53
C HIS A 135 8.34 5.41 -7.52
N GLY A 136 7.89 4.66 -8.52
CA GLY A 136 6.52 4.17 -8.60
C GLY A 136 5.46 5.25 -8.86
N SER A 137 4.20 4.84 -8.68
CA SER A 137 3.02 5.68 -8.87
C SER A 137 2.81 6.67 -7.71
N ALA A 138 1.87 7.62 -7.90
CA ALA A 138 1.44 8.51 -6.82
C ALA A 138 0.92 7.74 -5.60
N LEU A 139 0.17 6.65 -5.82
CA LEU A 139 -0.30 5.77 -4.75
C LEU A 139 0.86 5.09 -4.00
N PHE A 140 1.86 4.57 -4.73
CA PHE A 140 3.02 3.95 -4.08
C PHE A 140 3.79 4.95 -3.21
N LYS A 141 4.01 6.17 -3.72
CA LYS A 141 4.67 7.24 -2.95
C LYS A 141 3.85 7.71 -1.75
N HIS A 142 2.53 7.76 -1.89
CA HIS A 142 1.61 8.03 -0.78
C HIS A 142 1.82 7.04 0.36
N GLU A 143 1.86 5.73 0.06
CA GLU A 143 2.07 4.70 1.08
C GLU A 143 3.47 4.78 1.69
N ILE A 144 4.52 5.05 0.89
CA ILE A 144 5.86 5.31 1.42
C ILE A 144 5.84 6.46 2.44
N ALA A 145 5.17 7.57 2.10
CA ALA A 145 5.06 8.71 3.01
C ALA A 145 4.29 8.35 4.29
N PHE A 146 3.21 7.57 4.18
CA PHE A 146 2.44 7.05 5.32
C PHE A 146 3.33 6.20 6.24
N VAL A 147 4.07 5.24 5.67
CA VAL A 147 5.01 4.36 6.38
C VAL A 147 6.14 5.13 7.06
N LEU A 148 6.72 6.14 6.41
CA LEU A 148 7.72 7.03 7.00
C LEU A 148 7.13 7.85 8.16
N GLY A 149 5.86 8.26 8.04
CA GLY A 149 5.10 8.88 9.12
C GLY A 149 4.88 7.96 10.33
N GLN A 150 4.65 6.67 10.10
CA GLN A 150 4.60 5.66 11.18
C GLN A 150 5.96 5.51 11.87
N LEU A 151 7.05 5.53 11.11
CA LEU A 151 8.42 5.38 11.62
C LEU A 151 8.89 6.57 12.46
N GLN A 152 8.41 7.79 12.15
CA GLN A 152 8.76 9.03 12.86
C GLN A 152 10.27 9.24 13.00
N SER A 153 11.05 8.84 12.00
CA SER A 153 12.50 8.98 12.02
C SER A 153 12.91 10.38 11.55
N ASP A 154 13.72 11.09 12.35
CA ASP A 154 14.22 12.43 11.97
C ASP A 154 14.96 12.44 10.62
N CYS A 155 15.60 11.32 10.24
CA CYS A 155 16.32 11.25 8.97
C CYS A 155 15.41 11.25 7.73
N SER A 156 14.11 10.98 7.88
CA SER A 156 13.15 11.03 6.77
C SER A 156 12.61 12.44 6.51
N VAL A 157 12.70 13.36 7.48
CA VAL A 157 12.14 14.71 7.39
C VAL A 157 12.62 15.48 6.14
N PRO A 158 13.93 15.48 5.79
CA PRO A 158 14.39 16.17 4.58
C PRO A 158 13.81 15.58 3.29
N PHE A 159 13.58 14.26 3.25
CA PHE A 159 13.05 13.57 2.08
C PHE A 159 11.54 13.82 1.91
N LEU A 160 10.78 13.76 3.00
CA LEU A 160 9.36 14.11 3.01
C LEU A 160 9.15 15.58 2.64
N SER A 161 9.97 16.49 3.19
CA SER A 161 9.90 17.93 2.86
C SER A 161 10.15 18.15 1.38
N ARG A 162 11.20 17.53 0.82
CA ARG A 162 11.50 17.61 -0.61
C ARG A 162 10.37 17.07 -1.48
N SER A 163 9.76 15.95 -1.10
CA SER A 163 8.63 15.38 -1.84
C SER A 163 7.40 16.29 -1.83
N LEU A 164 7.12 16.98 -0.71
CA LEU A 164 6.02 17.95 -0.61
C LEU A 164 6.30 19.26 -1.38
N GLU A 165 7.57 19.65 -1.50
CA GLU A 165 7.99 20.84 -2.24
C GLU A 165 8.00 20.63 -3.76
N ASP A 166 7.91 19.39 -4.23
CA ASP A 166 7.92 19.08 -5.67
C ASP A 166 6.56 19.43 -6.32
N CYS A 167 6.52 20.57 -7.02
CA CYS A 167 5.31 20.98 -7.74
C CYS A 167 5.02 20.12 -8.98
N ALA A 168 5.96 19.30 -9.45
CA ALA A 168 5.73 18.39 -10.58
C ALA A 168 4.94 17.12 -10.17
N GLU A 169 4.74 16.91 -8.87
CA GLU A 169 4.02 15.75 -8.31
C GLU A 169 2.51 15.98 -8.11
N ASN A 170 2.00 17.20 -8.40
CA ASN A 170 0.60 17.60 -8.11
C ASN A 170 -0.24 17.90 -9.37
N GLU A 171 0.17 17.45 -10.57
CA GLU A 171 -0.55 17.71 -11.83
C GLU A 171 -0.95 16.45 -12.60
#